data_AF-A0A6P6LX74-F1
#
_entry.id   AF-A0A6P6LX74-F1
#
_cell.length_a   1.000
_cell.length_b   1.000
_cell.length_c   1.000
_cell.angle_alpha   90.00
_cell.angle_beta   90.00
_cell.angle_gamma   90.00
#
_symmetry.space_group_name_H-M   'P 1'
#
loop_
_entity.id
_entity.type
_entity.pdbx_description
1 polymer ?
#
loop_
_entity_poly.entity_id
_entity_poly.type
_entity_poly.pdbx_seq_one_letter_code
_entity_poly.pdbx_strand_id
1 'polypeptide(L)' 'MMSKLSNESEMMSKLSNESEMMSKLSKESKQRLQQVFQCGQFIIRWGFIPTVLYLGFKRGADPGMPEPSVLSLLWG' A
#
# COMPACT_ATOMS: atom_id res chain seq x y z
N MET A 1 51.95 -4.24 -18.33
CA MET A 1 50.91 -5.24 -18.68
C MET A 1 50.06 -5.59 -17.47
N MET A 2 50.65 -5.87 -16.30
CA MET A 2 49.89 -6.17 -15.07
C MET A 2 49.07 -5.00 -14.49
N SER A 3 49.52 -3.75 -14.65
CA SER A 3 48.76 -2.57 -14.21
C SER A 3 47.42 -2.40 -14.94
N LYS A 4 47.34 -2.87 -16.19
CA LYS A 4 46.11 -2.77 -17.00
C LYS A 4 45.06 -3.79 -16.53
N LEU A 5 45.50 -4.99 -16.17
CA LEU A 5 44.64 -6.05 -15.63
C LEU A 5 44.10 -5.71 -14.23
N SER A 6 44.91 -5.04 -13.40
CA SER A 6 44.47 -4.56 -12.08
C SER A 6 43.36 -3.51 -12.17
N ASN A 7 43.46 -2.59 -13.15
CA ASN A 7 42.42 -1.57 -13.32
C ASN A 7 41.11 -2.17 -13.90
N GLU A 8 41.20 -3.20 -14.74
CA GLU A 8 40.01 -3.86 -15.29
C GLU A 8 39.26 -4.69 -14.23
N SER A 9 39.95 -5.36 -13.31
CA SER A 9 39.29 -6.08 -12.21
C SER A 9 38.60 -5.14 -11.22
N GLU A 10 39.22 -3.99 -10.90
CA GLU A 10 38.59 -2.95 -10.08
C GLU A 10 37.34 -2.36 -10.77
N MET A 11 37.41 -2.12 -12.08
CA MET A 11 36.28 -1.62 -12.86
C MET A 11 35.12 -2.63 -12.88
N MET A 12 35.41 -3.92 -13.06
CA MET A 12 34.39 -4.97 -13.03
C MET A 12 33.73 -5.10 -11.65
N SER A 13 34.49 -4.94 -10.57
CA SER A 13 33.93 -4.96 -9.21
C SER A 13 33.00 -3.77 -8.90
N LYS A 14 33.30 -2.59 -9.47
CA LYS A 14 32.41 -1.42 -9.37
C LYS A 14 31.11 -1.63 -10.14
N LEU A 15 31.20 -2.18 -11.35
CA LEU A 15 30.04 -2.48 -12.18
C LEU A 15 29.12 -3.54 -11.56
N SER A 16 29.68 -4.57 -10.90
CA SER A 16 28.86 -5.56 -10.19
C SER A 16 28.15 -4.95 -8.97
N ASN A 17 28.83 -4.10 -8.21
CA ASN A 17 28.24 -3.44 -7.05
C ASN A 17 27.14 -2.43 -7.44
N GLU A 18 27.34 -1.64 -8.50
CA GLU A 18 26.32 -0.70 -8.99
C GLU A 18 25.07 -1.40 -9.52
N SER A 19 25.24 -2.49 -10.28
CA SER A 19 24.10 -3.29 -10.78
C SER A 19 23.34 -3.97 -9.65
N GLU A 20 24.04 -4.45 -8.62
CA GLU A 20 23.41 -5.02 -7.42
C GLU A 20 22.62 -3.95 -6.64
N MET A 21 23.18 -2.75 -6.44
CA MET A 21 22.50 -1.62 -5.81
C MET A 21 21.25 -1.18 -6.60
N MET A 22 21.35 -1.02 -7.91
CA MET A 22 20.19 -0.66 -8.75
C MET A 22 19.06 -1.70 -8.64
N SER A 23 19.42 -2.99 -8.58
CA SER A 23 18.44 -4.07 -8.43
C SER A 23 17.76 -4.09 -7.07
N LYS A 24 18.51 -3.78 -5.99
CA LYS A 24 17.99 -3.73 -4.61
C LYS A 24 17.03 -2.56 -4.42
N LEU A 25 17.40 -1.38 -4.91
CA LEU A 25 16.62 -0.15 -4.80
C LEU A 25 15.29 -0.26 -5.57
N SER A 26 15.32 -0.95 -6.73
CA SER A 26 14.12 -1.25 -7.53
C SER A 26 13.13 -2.15 -6.79
N LYS A 27 13.61 -3.15 -6.04
CA LYS A 27 12.76 -4.07 -5.28
C LYS A 27 12.11 -3.38 -4.08
N GLU A 28 12.87 -2.57 -3.33
CA GLU A 28 12.34 -1.86 -2.17
C GLU A 28 11.22 -0.89 -2.56
N SER A 29 11.43 -0.12 -3.63
CA SER A 29 10.44 0.86 -4.12
C SER A 29 9.13 0.18 -4.55
N LYS A 30 9.23 -0.95 -5.25
CA LYS A 30 8.07 -1.76 -5.64
C LYS A 30 7.34 -2.33 -4.43
N GLN A 31 8.08 -2.79 -3.42
CA GLN A 31 7.49 -3.35 -2.21
C GLN A 31 6.73 -2.30 -1.39
N ARG A 32 7.31 -1.10 -1.21
CA ARG A 32 6.62 0.02 -0.55
C ARG A 32 5.36 0.43 -1.28
N LEU A 33 5.43 0.52 -2.61
CA LEU A 33 4.27 0.85 -3.44
C LEU A 33 3.18 -0.21 -3.31
N GLN A 34 3.54 -1.50 -3.37
CA GLN A 34 2.60 -2.60 -3.20
C GLN A 34 1.96 -2.58 -1.81
N GLN A 35 2.72 -2.27 -0.77
CA GLN A 35 2.19 -2.13 0.59
C GLN A 35 1.15 -1.00 0.69
N VAL A 36 1.42 0.16 0.09
CA VAL A 36 0.47 1.28 0.05
C VAL A 36 -0.80 0.90 -0.73
N PHE A 37 -0.67 0.21 -1.86
CA PHE A 37 -1.82 -0.29 -2.62
C PHE A 37 -2.66 -1.30 -1.83
N GLN A 38 -2.01 -2.25 -1.14
CA GLN A 38 -2.70 -3.24 -0.31
C GLN A 38 -3.42 -2.59 0.88
N CYS A 39 -2.75 -1.67 1.59
CA CYS A 39 -3.38 -0.91 2.67
C CYS A 39 -4.53 -0.03 2.15
N GLY A 40 -4.36 0.64 1.01
CA GLY A 40 -5.41 1.45 0.40
C GLY A 40 -6.62 0.61 -0.02
N GLN A 41 -6.39 -0.54 -0.66
CA GLN A 41 -7.46 -1.48 -1.02
C GLN A 41 -8.19 -2.01 0.22
N PHE A 42 -7.46 -2.30 1.30
CA PHE A 42 -8.05 -2.75 2.56
C PHE A 42 -8.94 -1.68 3.19
N ILE A 43 -8.45 -0.43 3.28
CA ILE A 43 -9.19 0.70 3.86
C ILE A 43 -10.43 1.02 3.02
N ILE A 44 -10.34 0.99 1.68
CA ILE A 44 -11.53 1.22 0.85
C ILE A 44 -12.52 0.07 1.00
N ARG A 45 -12.07 -1.20 0.94
CA ARG A 45 -12.96 -2.36 1.03
C ARG A 45 -13.69 -2.45 2.38
N TRP A 46 -12.96 -2.26 3.48
CA TRP A 46 -13.50 -2.38 4.83
C TRP A 46 -13.98 -1.08 5.43
N GLY A 47 -13.53 0.08 4.94
CA GLY A 47 -13.91 1.40 5.42
C GLY A 47 -15.10 2.00 4.67
N PHE A 48 -15.38 1.57 3.43
CA PHE A 48 -16.53 2.09 2.67
C PHE A 48 -17.86 1.81 3.38
N ILE A 49 -18.11 0.57 3.79
CA ILE A 49 -19.37 0.17 4.42
C ILE A 49 -19.56 0.88 5.78
N PRO A 50 -18.61 0.89 6.72
CA PRO A 50 -18.74 1.63 7.98
C PRO A 50 -18.92 3.13 7.78
N THR A 51 -18.25 3.72 6.78
CA THR A 51 -18.37 5.15 6.49
C THR A 51 -19.77 5.48 5.96
N VAL A 52 -20.26 4.71 4.99
CA VAL A 52 -21.63 4.86 4.45
C VAL A 52 -22.67 4.65 5.53
N LEU A 53 -22.49 3.63 6.39
CA LEU A 53 -23.37 3.34 7.51
C LEU A 53 -23.38 4.49 8.53
N TYR A 54 -22.22 5.02 8.89
CA TYR A 54 -22.08 6.17 9.80
C TYR A 54 -22.75 7.43 9.23
N LEU A 55 -22.57 7.71 7.94
CA LEU A 55 -23.27 8.81 7.25
C LEU A 55 -24.78 8.56 7.20
N GLY A 56 -25.22 7.33 6.97
CA GLY A 56 -26.63 6.92 7.01
C GLY A 56 -27.27 7.16 8.37
N PHE A 57 -26.57 6.84 9.46
CA PHE A 57 -27.04 7.12 10.82
C PHE A 57 -26.96 8.61 11.19
N LYS A 58 -25.85 9.30 10.86
CA LYS A 58 -25.70 10.74 11.16
C LYS A 58 -26.70 11.62 10.43
N ARG A 59 -27.07 11.24 9.20
CA ARG A 59 -28.11 11.94 8.45
C ARG A 59 -29.49 11.74 9.10
N GLY A 60 -29.65 10.64 9.85
CA GLY A 60 -30.85 10.31 10.60
C GLY A 60 -32.05 10.06 9.68
N ALA A 61 -33.00 9.24 10.14
CA ALA A 61 -34.36 9.39 9.65
C ALA A 61 -34.96 10.64 10.33
N ASP A 62 -35.88 11.32 9.63
CA ASP A 62 -36.57 12.54 10.08
C ASP A 62 -36.92 12.56 11.58
N PRO A 63 -36.91 13.75 12.23
CA PRO A 63 -37.08 13.89 13.67
C PRO A 63 -38.38 13.22 14.14
N GLY A 64 -38.25 12.03 14.73
CA GLY A 64 -39.38 11.20 15.15
C GLY A 64 -39.25 9.70 14.82
N MET A 65 -38.31 9.27 13.98
CA MET A 65 -38.03 7.84 13.76
C MET A 65 -36.88 7.32 14.63
N PRO A 66 -37.00 6.11 15.24
CA PRO A 66 -35.91 5.49 15.97
C PRO A 66 -34.73 5.23 15.02
N GLU A 67 -33.51 5.51 15.47
CA GLU A 67 -32.31 5.25 14.68
C GLU A 67 -32.30 3.79 14.22
N PRO A 68 -32.24 3.50 12.90
CA PRO A 68 -32.16 2.13 12.45
C PRO A 68 -30.91 1.51 13.07
N SER A 69 -31.04 0.52 13.93
CA SER A 69 -29.86 -0.10 14.53
C SER A 69 -29.20 -1.01 13.49
N VAL A 70 -27.88 -1.19 13.57
CA VAL A 70 -27.11 -2.05 12.64
C VAL A 70 -27.69 -3.47 12.53
N LEU A 71 -28.36 -3.93 13.61
CA LEU A 71 -29.07 -5.19 13.68
C LEU A 71 -30.31 -5.24 12.77
N SER A 72 -31.06 -4.13 12.62
CA SER A 72 -32.25 -4.09 11.76
C SER A 72 -31.94 -4.09 10.26
N LEU A 73 -30.71 -3.70 9.87
CA LEU A 73 -30.22 -3.76 8.49
C LEU A 73 -29.59 -5.12 8.14
N LEU A 74 -29.01 -5.82 9.11
CA LEU A 74 -28.38 -7.13 8.91
C LEU A 74 -29.34 -8.31 9.04
N TRP A 75 -30.47 -8.11 9.73
CA TRP A 75 -31.41 -9.17 10.15
C TRP A 75 -32.88 -8.79 9.90
N GLY A 76 -33.14 -7.83 9.01
CA GLY A 76 -34.49 -7.33 8.69
C GLY A 76 -35.53 -8.42 8.48
#